data_AF-A0A158J3A0-F1
#
_entry.id   AF-A0A158J3A0-F1
#
_cell.length_a   1.000
_cell.length_b   1.000
_cell.length_c   1.000
_cell.angle_alpha   90.00
_cell.angle_beta   90.00
_cell.angle_gamma   90.00
#
_symmetry.space_group_name_H-M   'P 1'
#
loop_
_entity.id
_entity.type
_entity.pdbx_description
1 polymer ?
#
loop_
_entity_poly.entity_id
_entity_poly.type
_entity_poly.pdbx_seq_one_letter_code
_entity_poly.pdbx_strand_id
1 'polypeptide(L)'
;MANTKEEREQYERAVQAGKALGPRVAAARYRRASAKLEIDYDNGVTLGVPVAIIQEFDLLPAPPGTADLSHIEIWGDGYDLHFPRLDLSIYAPALLKGVFGTRAWQRDLARAMGSITSPAKAAASRENGKKGGRPRKHAVPAQAA
;
A
#
# COMPACT_ATOMS: atom_id res chain seq x y z
N MET A 1 -45.61 -13.78 -2.56
CA MET A 1 -44.15 -13.96 -2.51
C MET A 1 -43.61 -13.75 -3.93
N ALA A 2 -43.30 -12.52 -4.31
CA ALA A 2 -42.77 -12.19 -5.64
C ALA A 2 -41.53 -11.32 -5.43
N ASN A 3 -40.38 -11.97 -5.37
CA ASN A 3 -39.05 -11.38 -5.23
C ASN A 3 -38.11 -12.26 -6.03
N THR A 4 -37.96 -12.04 -7.34
CA THR A 4 -37.36 -13.12 -8.17
C THR A 4 -36.52 -12.73 -9.37
N LYS A 5 -36.44 -11.46 -9.78
CA LYS A 5 -35.55 -11.08 -10.90
C LYS A 5 -34.74 -9.81 -10.63
N GLU A 6 -35.41 -8.75 -10.20
CA GLU A 6 -34.76 -7.45 -9.97
C GLU A 6 -33.75 -7.51 -8.81
N GLU A 7 -34.08 -8.19 -7.71
CA GLU A 7 -33.13 -8.39 -6.60
C GLU A 7 -31.95 -9.27 -6.98
N ARG A 8 -32.16 -10.26 -7.87
CA ARG A 8 -31.08 -11.12 -8.37
C ARG A 8 -30.16 -10.36 -9.31
N GLU A 9 -30.71 -9.54 -10.21
CA GLU A 9 -29.92 -8.67 -11.07
C GLU A 9 -29.18 -7.59 -10.27
N GLN A 10 -29.80 -7.04 -9.24
CA GLN A 10 -29.16 -6.07 -8.35
C GLN A 10 -28.04 -6.72 -7.53
N TYR A 11 -28.25 -7.94 -7.05
CA TYR A 11 -27.23 -8.75 -6.41
C TYR A 11 -26.09 -9.10 -7.37
N GLU A 12 -26.39 -9.55 -8.59
CA GLU A 12 -25.40 -9.86 -9.61
C GLU A 12 -24.61 -8.61 -10.04
N ARG A 13 -25.25 -7.45 -10.19
CA ARG A 13 -24.56 -6.18 -10.47
C ARG A 13 -23.64 -5.78 -9.32
N ALA A 14 -24.08 -5.94 -8.07
CA ALA A 14 -23.24 -5.69 -6.90
C ALA A 14 -22.04 -6.66 -6.85
N VAL A 15 -22.25 -7.93 -7.17
CA VAL A 15 -21.19 -8.95 -7.26
C VAL A 15 -20.21 -8.65 -8.40
N GLN A 16 -20.69 -8.25 -9.57
CA GLN A 16 -19.84 -7.90 -10.72
C GLN A 16 -19.06 -6.60 -10.50
N ALA A 17 -19.69 -5.59 -9.90
CA ALA A 17 -19.00 -4.39 -9.45
C ALA A 17 -17.92 -4.75 -8.41
N GLY A 18 -18.23 -5.67 -7.50
CA GLY A 18 -17.27 -6.23 -6.54
C GLY A 18 -16.05 -6.88 -7.20
N LYS A 19 -16.24 -7.70 -8.24
CA LYS A 19 -15.13 -8.32 -8.98
C LYS A 19 -14.20 -7.30 -9.64
N ALA A 20 -14.69 -6.11 -10.00
CA ALA A 20 -13.86 -5.03 -10.52
C ALA A 20 -12.99 -4.35 -9.43
N LEU A 21 -13.35 -4.48 -8.15
CA LEU A 21 -12.60 -3.89 -7.03
C LEU A 21 -11.31 -4.67 -6.73
N GLY A 22 -11.31 -5.98 -6.97
CA GLY A 22 -10.17 -6.88 -6.84
C GLY A 22 -10.39 -8.01 -5.83
N PRO A 23 -9.32 -8.71 -5.43
CA PRO A 23 -9.38 -9.75 -4.40
C PRO A 23 -9.87 -9.23 -3.05
N ARG A 24 -10.60 -10.06 -2.30
CA ARG A 24 -11.10 -9.75 -0.95
C ARG A 24 -10.12 -10.23 0.10
N VAL A 25 -10.14 -9.60 1.26
CA VAL A 25 -9.41 -10.02 2.45
C VAL A 25 -10.09 -11.25 3.04
N ALA A 26 -9.35 -12.35 3.13
CA ALA A 26 -9.76 -13.56 3.84
C ALA A 26 -9.32 -13.53 5.31
N ALA A 27 -8.14 -12.96 5.59
CA ALA A 27 -7.65 -12.76 6.96
C ALA A 27 -6.68 -11.58 7.03
N ALA A 28 -6.56 -10.96 8.20
CA ALA A 28 -5.57 -9.93 8.46
C ALA A 28 -5.05 -10.03 9.90
N ARG A 29 -3.78 -9.69 10.10
CA ARG A 29 -3.15 -9.68 11.43
C ARG A 29 -1.99 -8.71 11.48
N TYR A 30 -1.77 -8.12 12.65
CA TYR A 30 -0.56 -7.37 12.92
C TYR A 30 0.57 -8.28 13.40
N ARG A 31 1.73 -8.22 12.74
CA ARG A 31 2.96 -8.90 13.11
C ARG A 31 3.88 -7.93 13.85
N ARG A 32 3.83 -7.99 15.19
CA ARG A 32 4.63 -7.14 16.09
C ARG A 32 6.13 -7.24 15.82
N ALA A 33 6.67 -8.44 15.61
CA ALA A 33 8.11 -8.66 15.42
C ALA A 33 8.70 -7.89 14.23
N SER A 34 7.89 -7.66 13.18
CA SER A 34 8.30 -6.92 11.98
C SER A 34 7.60 -5.56 11.84
N ALA A 35 6.71 -5.20 12.76
CA ALA A 35 5.80 -4.05 12.66
C ALA A 35 5.04 -3.96 11.32
N LYS A 36 4.48 -5.10 10.86
CA LYS A 36 3.76 -5.21 9.57
C LYS A 36 2.32 -5.65 9.75
N LEU A 37 1.43 -5.16 8.91
CA LEU A 37 0.16 -5.82 8.62
C LEU A 37 0.41 -6.96 7.63
N GLU A 38 -0.01 -8.16 7.99
CA GLU A 38 -0.05 -9.32 7.11
C GLU A 38 -1.51 -9.55 6.71
N ILE A 39 -1.77 -9.53 5.41
CA ILE A 39 -3.11 -9.54 4.81
C ILE A 39 -3.16 -10.71 3.84
N ASP A 40 -4.01 -11.68 4.14
CA ASP A 40 -4.27 -12.85 3.30
C ASP A 40 -5.50 -12.55 2.44
N TYR A 41 -5.35 -12.58 1.11
CA TYR A 41 -6.43 -12.38 0.15
C TYR A 41 -7.02 -13.71 -0.34
N ASP A 42 -8.28 -13.69 -0.75
CA ASP A 42 -9.03 -14.86 -1.24
C ASP A 42 -8.46 -15.48 -2.53
N ASN A 43 -7.65 -14.74 -3.27
CA ASN A 43 -6.93 -15.21 -4.44
C ASN A 43 -5.60 -15.94 -4.12
N GLY A 44 -5.30 -16.15 -2.84
CA GLY A 44 -4.09 -16.85 -2.37
C GLY A 44 -2.85 -15.97 -2.22
N VAL A 45 -2.95 -14.65 -2.46
CA VAL A 45 -1.85 -13.72 -2.21
C VAL A 45 -1.81 -13.34 -0.74
N THR A 46 -0.63 -13.42 -0.12
CA THR A 46 -0.35 -12.82 1.19
C THR A 46 0.52 -11.58 1.02
N LEU A 47 0.06 -10.45 1.54
CA LEU A 47 0.77 -9.17 1.50
C LEU A 47 1.25 -8.76 2.89
N GLY A 48 2.53 -8.42 3.01
CA GLY A 48 3.10 -7.86 4.23
C GLY A 48 3.46 -6.38 4.07
N VAL A 49 2.69 -5.48 4.71
CA VAL A 49 2.87 -4.02 4.61
C VAL A 49 3.37 -3.45 5.93
N PRO A 50 4.50 -2.73 5.98
CA PRO A 50 4.91 -1.99 7.17
C PRO A 50 3.86 -0.95 7.57
N VAL A 51 3.47 -0.91 8.85
CA VAL A 51 2.49 0.07 9.34
C VAL A 51 2.97 1.50 9.10
N ALA A 52 4.27 1.74 9.23
CA ALA A 52 4.90 3.06 9.11
C ALA A 52 4.83 3.69 7.71
N ILE A 53 4.48 2.94 6.65
CA ILE A 53 4.37 3.50 5.29
C ILE A 53 2.93 3.82 4.88
N ILE A 54 1.96 3.38 5.67
CA ILE A 54 0.54 3.56 5.42
C ILE A 54 0.12 4.91 6.02
N GLN A 55 -0.33 5.82 5.15
CA GLN A 55 -0.65 7.20 5.52
C GLN A 55 -1.73 7.29 6.61
N GLU A 56 -2.72 6.41 6.56
CA GLU A 56 -3.86 6.40 7.47
C GLU A 56 -3.43 6.34 8.95
N PHE A 57 -2.33 5.66 9.26
CA PHE A 57 -1.78 5.62 10.62
C PHE A 57 -0.95 6.87 10.98
N ASP A 58 -0.36 7.55 10.00
CA ASP A 58 0.38 8.81 10.21
C ASP A 58 -0.55 9.99 10.49
N LEU A 59 -1.79 9.92 10.00
CA LEU A 59 -2.84 10.91 10.25
C LEU A 59 -3.44 10.83 11.66
N LEU A 60 -3.12 9.79 12.43
CA LEU A 60 -3.59 9.65 13.80
C LEU A 60 -2.92 10.68 14.72
N PRO A 61 -3.60 11.14 15.79
CA PRO A 61 -3.02 12.08 16.76
C PRO A 61 -1.76 11.55 17.45
N ALA A 62 -1.62 10.23 17.54
CA ALA A 62 -0.47 9.55 18.12
C ALA A 62 -0.19 8.23 17.37
N PRO A 63 1.08 7.76 17.32
CA PRO A 63 1.40 6.47 16.73
C PRO A 63 0.65 5.33 17.43
N PRO A 64 0.02 4.40 16.68
CA PRO A 64 -0.79 3.34 17.27
C PRO A 64 0.08 2.32 18.02
N GLY A 65 -0.39 1.90 19.18
CA GLY A 65 0.25 0.86 19.98
C GLY A 65 -0.05 -0.55 19.45
N THR A 66 0.63 -1.56 20.00
CA THR A 66 0.36 -2.97 19.62
C THR A 66 -1.08 -3.38 19.91
N ALA A 67 -1.66 -2.91 21.03
CA ALA A 67 -3.03 -3.23 21.39
C ALA A 67 -4.06 -2.63 20.41
N ASP A 68 -3.73 -1.49 19.80
CA ASP A 68 -4.61 -0.81 18.83
C ASP A 68 -4.59 -1.52 17.47
N LEU A 69 -3.45 -2.14 17.12
CA LEU A 69 -3.26 -2.86 15.87
C LEU A 69 -3.58 -4.36 15.95
N SER A 70 -3.72 -4.92 17.15
CA SER A 70 -3.90 -6.37 17.34
C SER A 70 -5.30 -6.86 17.01
N HIS A 71 -6.31 -5.99 17.11
CA HIS A 71 -7.70 -6.31 16.78
C HIS A 71 -8.06 -5.68 15.45
N ILE A 72 -8.29 -6.52 14.45
CA ILE A 72 -8.60 -6.11 13.08
C ILE A 72 -9.90 -6.80 12.69
N GLU A 73 -10.85 -6.02 12.18
CA GLU A 73 -12.11 -6.51 11.64
C GLU A 73 -12.12 -6.34 10.13
N ILE A 74 -12.72 -7.30 9.43
CA ILE A 74 -12.86 -7.24 7.98
C ILE A 74 -14.25 -6.70 7.66
N TRP A 75 -14.31 -5.52 7.07
CA TRP A 75 -15.54 -4.80 6.74
C TRP A 75 -15.69 -4.65 5.22
N GLY A 76 -16.83 -4.09 4.79
CA GLY A 76 -17.05 -3.71 3.39
C GLY A 76 -17.01 -4.92 2.43
N ASP A 77 -17.65 -6.03 2.78
CA ASP A 77 -17.66 -7.27 1.97
C ASP A 77 -16.26 -7.85 1.68
N GLY A 78 -15.31 -7.59 2.59
CA GLY A 78 -13.94 -8.08 2.47
C GLY A 78 -12.95 -7.07 1.90
N TYR A 79 -13.30 -5.80 1.75
CA TYR A 79 -12.39 -4.81 1.17
C TYR A 79 -11.75 -3.86 2.18
N ASP A 80 -12.26 -3.79 3.40
CA ASP A 80 -11.75 -2.86 4.41
C ASP A 80 -11.17 -3.61 5.62
N LEU A 81 -10.02 -3.14 6.08
CA LEU A 81 -9.44 -3.49 7.37
C LEU A 81 -9.82 -2.42 8.38
N HIS A 82 -10.76 -2.73 9.26
CA HIS A 82 -11.21 -1.82 10.30
C HIS A 82 -10.45 -2.10 11.61
N PHE A 83 -10.00 -1.04 12.28
CA PHE A 83 -9.30 -1.06 13.56
C PHE A 83 -10.19 -0.37 14.60
N PRO A 84 -11.05 -1.10 15.34
CA PRO A 84 -12.06 -0.50 16.21
C PRO A 84 -11.52 0.45 17.27
N ARG A 85 -10.31 0.18 17.79
CA ARG A 85 -9.66 1.03 18.81
C ARG A 85 -9.15 2.36 18.27
N LEU A 86 -8.96 2.45 16.96
CA LEU A 86 -8.47 3.64 16.27
C LEU A 86 -9.59 4.37 15.53
N ASP A 87 -10.79 3.78 15.46
CA ASP A 87 -11.88 4.19 14.58
C ASP A 87 -11.40 4.48 13.15
N LEU A 88 -10.57 3.57 12.63
CA LEU A 88 -9.87 3.72 11.37
C LEU A 88 -10.14 2.53 10.47
N SER A 89 -10.43 2.80 9.20
CA SER A 89 -10.58 1.78 8.16
C SER A 89 -9.57 2.00 7.04
N ILE A 90 -8.99 0.91 6.55
CA ILE A 90 -8.02 0.92 5.46
C ILE A 90 -8.54 0.07 4.32
N TYR A 91 -8.62 0.66 3.13
CA TYR A 91 -9.06 -0.03 1.93
C TYR A 91 -7.97 -0.99 1.40
N ALA A 92 -8.14 -2.29 1.64
CA ALA A 92 -7.16 -3.32 1.36
C ALA A 92 -6.79 -3.47 -0.13
N PRO A 93 -7.69 -3.31 -1.12
CA PRO A 93 -7.30 -3.41 -2.53
C PRO A 93 -6.30 -2.32 -2.98
N ALA A 94 -6.26 -1.16 -2.31
CA ALA A 94 -5.25 -0.15 -2.58
C ALA A 94 -3.84 -0.63 -2.17
N LEU A 95 -3.73 -1.29 -1.01
CA LEU A 95 -2.46 -1.85 -0.52
C LEU A 95 -1.90 -2.88 -1.50
N LEU A 96 -2.76 -3.75 -2.05
CA LEU A 96 -2.37 -4.74 -3.05
C LEU A 96 -1.86 -4.10 -4.36
N LYS A 97 -2.39 -2.92 -4.70
CA LYS A 97 -1.95 -2.11 -5.86
C LYS A 97 -0.73 -1.24 -5.56
N GLY A 98 -0.14 -1.34 -4.37
CA GLY A 98 1.02 -0.55 -3.94
C GLY A 98 0.70 0.91 -3.59
N VAL A 99 -0.58 1.22 -3.34
CA VAL A 99 -1.02 2.56 -2.93
C VAL A 99 -1.14 2.58 -1.40
N PHE A 100 -0.20 3.27 -0.75
CA PHE A 100 -0.13 3.37 0.73
C PHE A 100 -0.57 4.74 1.28
N GLY A 101 -1.24 5.52 0.44
CA GLY A 101 -1.66 6.89 0.73
C GLY A 101 -1.68 7.75 -0.52
N THR A 102 -1.90 9.04 -0.32
CA THR A 102 -1.90 10.08 -1.36
C THR A 102 -0.58 10.13 -2.13
N ARG A 103 -0.62 10.69 -3.35
CA ARG A 103 0.59 10.87 -4.16
C ARG A 103 1.63 11.76 -3.48
N ALA A 104 1.18 12.78 -2.75
CA ALA A 104 2.08 13.66 -2.00
C ALA A 104 2.78 12.89 -0.88
N TRP A 105 2.03 12.13 -0.08
CA TRP A 105 2.59 11.24 0.93
C TRP A 105 3.62 10.27 0.37
N GLN A 106 3.29 9.56 -0.71
CA GLN A 106 4.21 8.61 -1.32
C GLN A 106 5.48 9.27 -1.86
N ARG A 107 5.38 10.48 -2.42
CA ARG A 107 6.54 11.26 -2.86
C ARG A 107 7.44 11.64 -1.68
N ASP A 108 6.84 12.10 -0.59
CA ASP A 108 7.57 12.57 0.58
C ASP A 108 8.23 11.40 1.33
N LEU A 109 7.51 10.27 1.44
CA LEU A 109 8.05 8.99 1.91
C LEU A 109 9.21 8.51 1.04
N ALA A 110 9.08 8.53 -0.29
CA ALA A 110 10.15 8.13 -1.21
C ALA A 110 11.38 9.04 -1.07
N ARG A 111 11.17 10.35 -0.88
CA ARG A 111 12.26 11.29 -0.62
C ARG A 111 12.98 10.98 0.69
N ALA A 112 12.24 10.72 1.76
CA ALA A 112 12.79 10.37 3.07
C ALA A 112 13.55 9.03 3.03
N MET A 113 12.99 8.00 2.41
CA MET A 113 13.67 6.71 2.25
C MET A 113 14.89 6.80 1.32
N GLY A 114 14.83 7.65 0.29
CA GLY A 114 15.92 7.90 -0.64
C GLY A 114 17.13 8.57 0.02
N SER A 115 16.90 9.45 1.00
CA SER A 115 17.95 10.15 1.74
C SER A 115 18.63 9.29 2.82
N ILE A 116 18.08 8.12 3.16
CA ILE A 116 18.75 7.17 4.05
C ILE A 116 20.09 6.76 3.43
N THR A 117 21.17 7.11 4.12
CA THR A 117 22.53 6.70 3.80
C THR A 117 22.87 5.47 4.63
N SER A 118 23.48 4.47 4.02
CA SER A 118 24.01 3.30 4.73
C SER A 118 25.39 2.95 4.19
N PRO A 119 26.28 2.34 5.00
CA PRO A 119 27.60 1.92 4.53
C PRO A 119 27.51 0.99 3.32
N ALA A 120 26.53 0.07 3.33
CA ALA A 120 26.26 -0.84 2.22
C ALA A 120 25.81 -0.10 0.95
N LYS A 121 24.89 0.87 1.07
CA LYS A 121 24.44 1.71 -0.06
C LYS A 121 25.57 2.58 -0.61
N ALA A 122 26.42 3.11 0.28
CA ALA A 122 27.59 3.88 -0.12
C ALA A 122 28.64 3.01 -0.85
N ALA A 123 28.95 1.82 -0.33
CA ALA A 123 29.86 0.88 -0.97
C ALA A 123 29.35 0.44 -2.35
N ALA A 124 28.06 0.08 -2.46
CA ALA A 124 27.42 -0.27 -3.72
C ALA A 124 27.44 0.89 -4.72
N SER A 125 27.19 2.13 -4.27
CA SER A 125 27.27 3.32 -5.11
C SER A 125 28.68 3.56 -5.67
N ARG A 126 29.72 3.39 -4.84
CA ARG A 126 31.12 3.48 -5.30
C ARG A 126 31.44 2.42 -6.36
N GLU A 127 31.00 1.17 -6.13
CA GLU A 127 31.22 0.07 -7.08
C GLU A 127 30.47 0.30 -8.40
N ASN A 128 29.23 0.80 -8.33
CA ASN A 128 28.47 1.16 -9.52
C ASN A 128 29.10 2.35 -10.25
N GLY A 129 29.66 3.32 -9.52
CA GLY A 129 30.39 4.45 -10.11
C GLY A 129 31.60 4.01 -10.94
N LYS A 130 32.31 2.93 -10.54
CA LYS A 130 33.42 2.35 -11.32
C LYS A 130 32.95 1.80 -12.67
N LYS A 131 31.71 1.33 -12.77
CA LYS A 131 31.10 0.80 -14.00
C LYS A 131 30.65 1.91 -14.97
N GLY A 132 30.81 3.18 -14.60
CA GLY A 132 30.43 4.35 -15.38
C GLY A 132 29.13 5.00 -14.91
N GLY A 133 29.12 6.33 -14.90
CA GLY A 133 27.95 7.14 -14.52
C GLY A 133 27.07 7.51 -15.71
N ARG A 134 26.02 8.31 -15.45
CA ARG A 134 25.16 8.87 -16.50
C ARG A 134 26.04 9.58 -17.55
N PRO A 135 26.01 9.16 -18.84
CA PRO A 135 26.77 9.80 -19.90
C PRO A 135 26.49 11.31 -19.92
N ARG A 136 27.54 12.12 -20.13
CA ARG A 136 27.37 13.57 -20.25
C ARG A 136 26.46 13.87 -21.43
N LYS A 137 25.42 14.68 -21.22
CA LYS A 137 24.56 15.17 -22.30
C LYS A 137 25.42 16.10 -23.15
N HIS A 138 25.78 15.68 -24.37
CA HIS A 138 26.53 16.53 -25.29
C HIS A 138 25.67 17.77 -25.61
N ALA A 139 26.22 18.96 -25.42
CA ALA A 139 25.60 20.18 -25.91
C ALA A 139 25.66 20.14 -27.44
N VAL A 140 24.52 20.28 -28.11
CA VAL A 140 24.47 20.44 -29.56
C VAL A 140 25.05 21.82 -29.86
N PRO A 141 26.14 21.96 -30.63
CA PRO A 141 26.68 23.27 -30.97
C PRO A 141 25.63 24.04 -31.80
N ALA A 142 25.45 25.31 -31.47
CA ALA A 142 24.60 26.21 -32.24
C ALA A 142 25.12 26.27 -33.68
N GLN A 143 24.27 25.90 -34.63
CA GLN A 143 24.55 26.06 -36.05
C GLN A 143 24.57 27.56 -36.35
N ALA A 144 25.72 28.03 -36.83
CA ALA A 144 25.84 29.35 -37.43
C ALA A 144 25.27 29.29 -38.85
N ALA A 145 24.25 30.10 -39.11
CA ALA A 145 23.84 30.56 -40.44
C ALA A 145 23.34 31.99 -40.30
#